data_AF-A0A819Q4W7-F1
#
_entry.id   AF-A0A819Q4W7-F1
#
_cell.length_a   1.000
_cell.length_b   1.000
_cell.length_c   1.000
_cell.angle_alpha   90.00
_cell.angle_beta   90.00
_cell.angle_gamma   90.00
#
_symmetry.space_group_name_H-M   'P 1'
#
loop_
_entity.id
_entity.type
_entity.pdbx_description
1 polymer ?
#
loop_
_entity_poly.entity_id
_entity_poly.type
_entity_poly.pdbx_seq_one_letter_code
_entity_poly.pdbx_strand_id
1 'polypeptide(L)' 'ADDYTFKLNKTTTSTKYSICTINGCAAKVHTDLNNGLMKTVDYHSHLREKEKREIREAREKMIYLKIHFLILNIPA' A
#
# COMPACT_ATOMS: atom_id res chain seq x y z
N ALA A 1 11.73 -5.36 1.08
CA ALA A 1 10.60 -5.92 0.31
C ALA A 1 9.78 -4.74 -0.18
N ASP A 2 9.36 -4.73 -1.43
CA ASP A 2 8.48 -3.68 -1.94
C ASP A 2 7.15 -3.75 -1.16
N ASP A 3 6.78 -2.69 -0.43
CA ASP A 3 5.64 -2.62 0.51
C ASP A 3 4.26 -2.65 -0.19
N TYR A 4 4.12 -3.45 -1.25
CA TYR A 4 2.90 -3.66 -2.02
C TYR A 4 2.29 -5.02 -1.68
N THR A 5 0.96 -5.06 -1.57
CA THR A 5 0.22 -6.28 -1.32
C THR A 5 -0.28 -6.88 -2.63
N PHE A 6 -0.08 -8.18 -2.79
CA PHE A 6 -0.57 -8.96 -3.91
C PHE A 6 -1.53 -10.04 -3.42
N LYS A 7 -2.55 -10.33 -4.20
CA LYS A 7 -3.43 -11.50 -4.02
C LYS A 7 -3.11 -12.53 -5.09
N LEU A 8 -3.14 -13.80 -4.70
CA LEU A 8 -3.02 -14.91 -5.64
C LEU A 8 -4.21 -14.86 -6.62
N ASN A 9 -3.91 -14.92 -7.92
CA ASN A 9 -4.91 -14.88 -8.97
C ASN A 9 -5.05 -16.25 -9.65
N LYS A 10 -3.94 -16.90 -9.99
CA LYS A 10 -3.92 -18.23 -10.57
C LYS A 10 -2.63 -18.97 -10.20
N THR A 11 -2.69 -20.29 -10.18
CA THR A 11 -1.52 -21.17 -9.99
C THR A 11 -1.48 -22.17 -11.14
N THR A 12 -0.29 -22.38 -11.70
CA THR A 12 -0.01 -23.45 -12.67
C THR A 12 0.86 -24.52 -12.01
N THR A 13 1.26 -25.53 -12.78
CA THR A 13 2.14 -26.61 -12.32
C THR A 13 3.52 -26.14 -11.84
N SER A 14 3.93 -24.92 -12.19
CA SER A 14 5.26 -24.39 -11.84
C SER A 14 5.25 -22.93 -11.35
N THR A 15 4.13 -22.20 -11.46
CA THR A 15 4.13 -20.75 -11.25
C THR A 15 2.86 -20.29 -10.54
N LYS A 16 3.03 -19.44 -9.52
CA LYS A 16 1.97 -18.67 -8.89
C LYS A 16 1.93 -17.28 -9.52
N TYR A 17 0.76 -16.86 -9.96
CA TYR A 17 0.52 -15.56 -10.55
C TYR A 17 -0.31 -14.76 -9.57
N SER A 18 0.24 -13.64 -9.11
CA SER A 18 -0.38 -12.75 -8.15
C SER A 18 -0.59 -11.38 -8.78
N ILE A 19 -1.70 -10.74 -8.44
CA ILE A 19 -2.05 -9.39 -8.91
C ILE A 19 -2.12 -8.46 -7.72
N CYS A 20 -1.85 -7.17 -7.93
CA CYS A 20 -1.99 -6.19 -6.85
C CYS A 20 -3.42 -6.19 -6.29
N THR A 21 -3.56 -5.97 -4.98
CA THR A 21 -4.87 -5.93 -4.32
C THR A 21 -5.65 -4.66 -4.62
N ILE A 22 -4.98 -3.58 -5.02
CA ILE A 22 -5.61 -2.30 -5.33
C ILE A 22 -6.37 -2.40 -6.66
N ASN A 23 -7.67 -2.08 -6.59
CA ASN A 23 -8.52 -2.09 -7.78
C ASN A 23 -8.01 -1.10 -8.84
N GLY A 24 -7.98 -1.53 -10.10
CA GLY A 24 -7.44 -0.75 -11.21
C GLY A 24 -5.91 -0.72 -11.32
N CYS A 25 -5.17 -1.37 -10.40
CA CYS A 25 -3.73 -1.52 -10.53
C CYS A 25 -3.37 -2.65 -11.50
N ALA A 26 -2.54 -2.35 -12.50
CA ALA A 26 -2.11 -3.33 -13.50
C ALA A 26 -0.97 -4.24 -13.02
N ALA A 27 -0.28 -3.88 -11.93
CA ALA A 27 0.91 -4.58 -11.46
C ALA A 27 0.65 -6.04 -11.07
N LYS A 28 1.53 -6.94 -11.53
CA LYS A 28 1.47 -8.39 -11.30
C LYS A 28 2.85 -8.93 -10.94
N VAL A 29 2.85 -10.02 -10.21
CA VAL A 29 4.05 -10.74 -9.79
C VAL A 29 3.87 -12.22 -10.09
N HIS A 30 4.88 -12.81 -10.70
CA HIS A 30 4.98 -14.25 -10.92
C HIS A 30 6.03 -14.79 -9.98
N THR A 31 5.68 -15.79 -9.19
CA THR A 31 6.62 -16.53 -8.35
C THR A 31 6.60 -18.00 -8.72
N ASP A 32 7.68 -18.71 -8.40
CA ASP A 32 7.65 -20.16 -8.41
C ASP A 32 6.77 -20.71 -7.26
N LEU A 33 6.68 -22.02 -7.14
CA LEU A 33 5.90 -22.68 -6.09
C LEU A 33 6.50 -22.48 -4.68
N ASN A 34 7.78 -22.17 -4.57
CA ASN A 34 8.51 -21.87 -3.33
C ASN A 34 8.51 -20.37 -2.98
N ASN A 35 7.70 -19.58 -3.68
CA ASN A 35 7.59 -18.13 -3.55
C ASN A 35 8.87 -17.36 -3.97
N GLY A 36 9.76 -17.99 -4.75
CA GLY A 36 10.86 -17.32 -5.42
C GLY A 36 10.33 -16.37 -6.49
N LEU A 37 10.75 -15.10 -6.46
CA LEU A 37 10.34 -14.11 -7.44
C LEU A 37 10.90 -14.45 -8.83
N MET A 38 10.02 -14.67 -9.80
CA MET A 38 10.42 -14.94 -11.19
C MET A 38 10.35 -13.67 -12.04
N LYS A 39 9.23 -12.94 -11.96
CA LYS A 39 8.98 -11.77 -12.81
C LYS A 39 8.02 -10.79 -12.16
N THR A 40 8.29 -9.50 -12.34
CA THR A 40 7.35 -8.40 -12.13
C THR A 40 6.81 -7.93 -13.48
N VAL A 41 5.51 -7.61 -13.54
CA VAL A 41 4.84 -7.15 -14.76
C VAL A 41 4.06 -5.88 -14.44
N ASP A 42 4.20 -4.87 -15.30
CA ASP A 42 3.61 -3.54 -15.16
C ASP A 42 4.09 -2.75 -13.92
N TYR A 43 3.68 -1.48 -13.84
CA TYR A 43 4.01 -0.57 -12.75
C TYR A 43 2.79 -0.32 -11.85
N HIS A 44 3.05 0.03 -10.58
CA HIS A 44 2.01 0.46 -9.65
C HIS A 44 1.59 1.90 -9.94
N SER A 45 0.29 2.13 -10.09
CA SER A 45 -0.33 3.45 -10.27
C SER A 45 -0.89 4.04 -8.96
N HIS A 46 -0.41 3.55 -7.82
CA HIS A 46 -0.86 3.97 -6.49
C HIS A 46 0.31 4.00 -5.50
N LEU A 47 0.14 4.74 -4.42
CA LEU A 47 1.09 4.79 -3.31
C LEU A 47 1.24 3.43 -2.62
N ARG A 48 2.41 3.19 -2.03
CA ARG A 48 2.64 2.05 -1.13
C ARG A 48 1.78 2.16 0.11
N GLU A 49 1.50 1.02 0.75
CA GLU A 49 0.73 1.00 1.99
C GLU A 49 1.44 1.76 3.12
N LYS A 50 2.78 1.70 3.16
CA LYS A 50 3.59 2.49 4.09
C LYS A 50 3.38 4.00 3.91
N GLU A 51 3.42 4.50 2.67
CA GLU A 51 3.22 5.92 2.38
C GLU A 51 1.79 6.36 2.72
N LYS A 52 0.79 5.51 2.45
CA LYS A 52 -0.61 5.78 2.86
C LYS A 52 -0.72 5.92 4.39
N ARG A 53 -0.05 5.05 5.14
CA ARG A 53 -0.01 5.11 6.61
C ARG A 53 0.65 6.39 7.10
N GLU A 54 1.82 6.74 6.56
CA GLU A 54 2.55 7.96 6.93
C GLU A 54 1.72 9.23 6.66
N ILE A 55 1.04 9.30 5.51
CA ILE A 55 0.13 10.40 5.18
C ILE A 55 -1.03 10.48 6.18
N ARG A 56 -1.60 9.33 6.57
CA ARG A 56 -2.68 9.28 7.55
C ARG A 56 -2.22 9.78 8.91
N GLU A 57 -1.09 9.28 9.41
CA GLU A 57 -0.53 9.70 10.70
C GLU A 57 -0.20 11.21 10.71
N ALA A 58 0.35 11.72 9.61
CA ALA A 58 0.61 13.15 9.47
C ALA A 58 -0.69 13.97 9.51
N ARG A 59 -1.75 13.53 8.82
CA ARG A 59 -3.07 14.19 8.86
C ARG A 59 -3.68 14.19 10.26
N GLU A 60 -3.62 13.07 10.97
CA GLU A 60 -4.12 12.95 12.34
C GLU A 60 -3.35 13.89 13.30
N LYS A 61 -2.02 13.96 13.19
CA LYS A 61 -1.19 14.92 13.95
C LYS A 61 -1.55 16.38 13.66
N MET A 62 -1.77 16.73 12.39
CA MET A 62 -2.16 18.08 12.00
C MET A 62 -3.53 18.48 12.57
N ILE A 63 -4.49 17.54 12.57
CA ILE A 63 -5.81 17.76 13.19
C ILE A 63 -5.66 17.99 14.69
N TYR A 64 -4.89 17.13 15.37
CA TYR A 64 -4.63 17.28 16.81
C TYR A 64 -4.02 18.65 17.14
N LEU A 65 -2.95 19.04 16.42
CA LEU A 65 -2.29 20.34 16.63
C LEU A 65 -3.24 21.51 16.38
N LYS A 66 -4.10 21.42 15.35
CA LYS A 66 -5.09 22.45 15.04
C LYS A 66 -6.14 22.58 16.15
N ILE A 67 -6.66 21.47 16.66
CA ILE A 67 -7.63 21.46 17.77
C ILE A 67 -6.98 22.01 19.04
N HIS A 68 -5.78 21.54 19.37
CA HIS A 68 -5.04 21.98 20.56
C HIS A 68 -4.76 23.49 20.52
N PHE A 69 -4.32 24.02 19.36
CA PHE A 69 -4.15 25.46 19.17
C PHE A 69 -5.47 26.22 19.36
N LEU A 70 -6.59 25.74 18.81
CA LEU A 70 -7.89 26.40 18.97
C LEU A 70 -8.32 26.46 20.43
N ILE A 71 -8.18 25.38 21.18
CA ILE A 71 -8.54 25.32 22.61
C ILE A 71 -7.71 26.32 23.43
N LEU A 72 -6.41 26.39 23.17
CA LEU A 72 -5.52 27.31 23.89
C LEU A 72 -5.76 28.79 23.57
N ASN A 73 -6.47 29.10 22.48
CA ASN A 73 -6.71 30.47 22.03
C ASN A 73 -8.20 30.86 22.08
N ILE A 74 -9.03 30.15 22.85
CA ILE A 74 -10.41 30.60 23.12
C ILE A 74 -10.32 31.79 24.08
N PRO A 75 -10.71 33.01 23.67
CA PRO A 75 -10.78 34.14 24.59
C PRO A 75 -11.86 33.87 25.64
N ALA A 76 -11.52 34.15 26.90
CA ALA A 76 -12.40 33.99 28.07
C ALA A 76 -13.66 34.85 27.99
#